data_AF-A0A7J3WUX9-F1
#
_entry.id   AF-A0A7J3WUX9-F1
#
_cell.length_a   1.000
_cell.length_b   1.000
_cell.length_c   1.000
_cell.angle_alpha   90.00
_cell.angle_beta   90.00
_cell.angle_gamma   90.00
#
_symmetry.space_group_name_H-M   'P 1'
#
loop_
_entity.id
_entity.type
_entity.pdbx_description
1 polymer ?
#
loop_
_entity_poly.entity_id
_entity_poly.type
_entity_poly.pdbx_seq_one_letter_code
_entity_poly.pdbx_strand_id
1 'polypeptide(L)'
;MKALIPAAGLGTRFLPITKSSPKEMLPIIDRPAIQYVVEEAINSGIEDIVIVTGRGKEAIERYFDMAYELERVLEERGEMEKLQEVRRISEMASIFFVRQKMPLGLGHAIYVAKNH
;
A
#
# COMPACT_ATOMS: atom_id res chain seq x y z
N MET A 1 -2.92 18.93 0.44
CA MET A 1 -4.07 18.14 0.96
C MET A 1 -3.56 16.71 1.10
N LYS A 2 -3.98 15.95 2.12
CA LYS A 2 -3.52 14.57 2.33
C LYS A 2 -4.70 13.60 2.27
N ALA A 3 -4.50 12.40 1.72
CA ALA A 3 -5.48 11.32 1.78
C ALA A 3 -5.09 10.32 2.88
N LEU A 4 -6.09 9.82 3.60
CA LEU A 4 -5.89 8.78 4.60
C LEU A 4 -6.56 7.48 4.16
N ILE A 5 -5.78 6.40 4.12
CA ILE A 5 -6.24 5.05 3.74
C ILE A 5 -6.15 4.12 4.95
N PRO A 6 -7.28 3.73 5.57
CA PRO A 6 -7.30 2.79 6.68
C PRO A 6 -7.17 1.34 6.18
N ALA A 7 -6.01 0.72 6.45
CA ALA A 7 -5.65 -0.64 6.01
C ALA A 7 -5.33 -1.61 7.18
N ALA A 8 -5.75 -1.28 8.41
CA ALA A 8 -5.45 -2.05 9.62
C ALA A 8 -6.39 -3.25 9.89
N GLY A 9 -7.41 -3.46 9.05
CA GLY A 9 -8.44 -4.49 9.26
C GLY A 9 -7.95 -5.92 8.99
N LEU A 10 -8.47 -6.90 9.73
CA LEU A 10 -8.09 -8.32 9.62
C LEU A 10 -8.60 -9.02 8.35
N GLY A 11 -9.56 -8.43 7.63
CA GLY A 11 -10.05 -9.00 6.37
C GLY A 11 -10.86 -10.30 6.52
N THR A 12 -11.54 -10.52 7.65
CA THR A 12 -12.28 -11.75 7.96
C THR A 12 -13.32 -12.17 6.92
N ARG A 13 -13.88 -11.21 6.17
CA ARG A 13 -14.82 -11.46 5.06
C ARG A 13 -14.21 -12.16 3.83
N PHE A 14 -12.88 -12.22 3.75
CA PHE A 14 -12.12 -12.79 2.63
C PHE A 14 -11.26 -13.98 3.05
N LEU A 15 -11.59 -14.62 4.18
CA LEU A 15 -10.97 -15.87 4.57
C LEU A 15 -11.29 -16.98 3.54
N PRO A 16 -10.37 -17.93 3.30
CA PRO A 16 -9.10 -18.14 4.01
C PRO A 16 -7.93 -17.28 3.50
N ILE A 17 -8.09 -16.59 2.37
CA ILE A 17 -6.97 -15.89 1.68
C ILE A 17 -6.33 -14.84 2.59
N THR A 18 -7.17 -14.12 3.35
CA THR A 18 -6.69 -13.06 4.25
C THR A 18 -5.98 -13.55 5.50
N LYS A 19 -5.84 -14.86 5.70
CA LYS A 19 -5.05 -15.44 6.78
C LYS A 19 -3.56 -15.11 6.64
N SER A 20 -3.04 -15.03 5.42
CA SER A 20 -1.62 -14.78 5.14
C SER A 20 -1.36 -13.50 4.36
N SER A 21 -2.37 -12.99 3.63
CA SER A 21 -2.23 -11.80 2.79
C SER A 21 -3.21 -10.71 3.21
N PRO A 22 -2.80 -9.43 3.30
CA PRO A 22 -3.75 -8.34 3.54
C PRO A 22 -4.87 -8.32 2.49
N LYS A 23 -6.10 -8.01 2.88
CA LYS A 23 -7.21 -7.86 1.92
C LYS A 23 -6.92 -6.77 0.88
N GLU A 24 -6.13 -5.78 1.26
CA GLU A 24 -5.68 -4.66 0.43
C GLU A 24 -4.71 -5.09 -0.67
N MET A 25 -4.03 -6.23 -0.47
CA MET A 25 -3.09 -6.84 -1.41
C MET A 25 -3.75 -7.87 -2.32
N LEU A 26 -5.07 -8.08 -2.23
CA LEU A 26 -5.77 -8.99 -3.14
C LEU A 26 -5.73 -8.42 -4.56
N PRO A 27 -5.33 -9.22 -5.55
CA PRO A 27 -5.16 -8.73 -6.92
C PRO A 27 -6.51 -8.48 -7.57
N ILE A 28 -6.60 -7.36 -8.27
CA ILE A 28 -7.62 -7.07 -9.28
C ILE A 28 -6.87 -7.09 -10.61
N ILE A 29 -7.02 -8.20 -11.34
CA ILE A 29 -6.23 -8.53 -12.54
C ILE A 29 -4.76 -8.72 -12.17
N ASP A 30 -3.93 -7.69 -12.33
CA ASP A 30 -2.46 -7.72 -12.22
C ASP A 30 -1.92 -6.86 -11.06
N ARG A 31 -2.78 -6.03 -10.44
CA ARG A 31 -2.39 -5.07 -9.39
C ARG A 31 -3.20 -5.28 -8.11
N PRO A 32 -2.62 -5.06 -6.93
CA PRO A 32 -3.36 -5.14 -5.67
C PRO A 32 -4.40 -4.03 -5.58
N ALA A 33 -5.52 -4.32 -4.91
CA ALA A 33 -6.62 -3.37 -4.73
C ALA A 33 -6.18 -2.00 -4.17
N ILE A 34 -5.17 -1.96 -3.29
CA ILE A 34 -4.69 -0.70 -2.70
C ILE A 34 -4.01 0.23 -3.71
N GLN A 35 -3.38 -0.29 -4.76
CA GLN A 35 -2.78 0.56 -5.79
C GLN A 35 -3.84 1.42 -6.48
N TYR A 36 -4.99 0.84 -6.80
CA TYR A 36 -6.09 1.59 -7.42
C TYR A 36 -6.57 2.76 -6.55
N VAL A 37 -6.64 2.56 -5.23
CA VAL A 37 -7.03 3.61 -4.28
C VAL A 37 -5.99 4.73 -4.23
N VAL A 38 -4.70 4.38 -4.27
CA VAL A 38 -3.60 5.36 -4.31
C VAL A 38 -3.60 6.13 -5.63
N GLU A 39 -3.74 5.44 -6.76
CA GLU A 39 -3.85 6.05 -8.09
C GLU A 39 -5.05 7.00 -8.18
N GLU A 40 -6.20 6.65 -7.62
CA GLU A 40 -7.39 7.52 -7.56
C GLU A 40 -7.13 8.81 -6.77
N ALA A 41 -6.44 8.69 -5.62
CA ALA A 41 -6.07 9.85 -4.81
C ALA A 41 -5.11 10.79 -5.56
N ILE A 42 -4.08 10.23 -6.21
CA ILE A 42 -3.12 10.99 -7.03
C ILE A 42 -3.83 11.69 -8.19
N ASN A 43 -4.71 10.98 -8.91
CA ASN A 43 -5.48 11.53 -10.02
C ASN A 43 -6.45 12.64 -9.57
N SER A 44 -6.77 12.69 -8.27
CA SER A 44 -7.56 13.76 -7.66
C SER A 44 -6.72 14.96 -7.18
N GLY A 45 -5.40 14.95 -7.43
CA GLY A 45 -4.46 16.01 -7.03
C GLY A 45 -3.90 15.86 -5.62
N ILE A 46 -3.95 14.65 -5.02
CA ILE A 46 -3.42 14.38 -3.69
C ILE A 46 -2.07 13.66 -3.81
N GLU A 47 -0.99 14.34 -3.43
CA GLU A 47 0.39 13.81 -3.52
C GLU A 47 0.87 13.13 -2.22
N ASP A 48 0.27 13.52 -1.09
CA ASP A 48 0.58 12.99 0.25
C ASP A 48 -0.46 11.93 0.66
N ILE A 49 -0.02 10.68 0.78
CA ILE A 49 -0.88 9.56 1.18
C ILE A 49 -0.46 9.04 2.55
N VAL A 50 -1.40 8.92 3.47
CA VAL A 50 -1.18 8.34 4.80
C VAL A 50 -1.91 7.00 4.87
N ILE A 51 -1.16 5.90 4.91
CA ILE A 51 -1.72 4.55 5.05
C ILE A 51 -1.66 4.13 6.51
N VAL A 52 -2.82 3.89 7.12
CA VAL A 52 -2.92 3.44 8.50
C VAL A 52 -2.92 1.91 8.53
N THR A 53 -1.79 1.32 8.92
CA THR A 53 -1.57 -0.14 8.91
C THR A 53 -1.75 -0.76 10.30
N GLY A 54 -1.90 -2.09 10.34
CA GLY A 54 -2.02 -2.89 11.57
C GLY A 54 -0.91 -3.94 11.64
N ARG A 55 -1.07 -4.95 12.52
CA ARG A 55 -0.18 -6.11 12.56
C ARG A 55 -0.39 -7.00 11.33
N GLY A 56 0.69 -7.51 10.71
CA GLY A 56 0.58 -8.41 9.55
C GLY A 56 0.30 -7.69 8.23
N LYS A 57 0.68 -6.40 8.14
CA LYS A 57 0.44 -5.51 6.99
C LYS A 57 1.73 -5.05 6.31
N GLU A 58 2.85 -5.68 6.64
CA GLU A 58 4.18 -5.37 6.12
C GLU A 58 4.26 -5.53 4.58
N ALA A 59 3.40 -6.39 4.01
CA ALA A 59 3.29 -6.55 2.56
C ALA A 59 2.79 -5.28 1.85
N ILE A 60 2.00 -4.43 2.53
CA ILE A 60 1.54 -3.16 1.97
C ILE A 60 2.71 -2.17 1.91
N GLU A 61 3.46 -2.05 3.01
CA GLU A 61 4.64 -1.18 3.09
C GLU A 61 5.66 -1.56 2.02
N ARG A 62 5.98 -2.85 1.91
CA ARG A 62 6.92 -3.37 0.91
C ARG A 62 6.47 -3.19 -0.54
N TYR A 63 5.17 -3.09 -0.80
CA TYR A 63 4.65 -2.94 -2.16
C TYR A 63 4.96 -1.56 -2.74
N PHE A 64 4.89 -0.53 -1.89
CA PHE A 64 5.15 0.87 -2.27
C PHE A 64 6.58 1.32 -1.98
N ASP A 65 7.43 0.43 -1.46
CA ASP A 65 8.84 0.70 -1.20
C ASP A 65 9.72 0.25 -2.37
N MET A 66 10.95 0.76 -2.42
CA MET A 66 11.94 0.40 -3.42
C MET A 66 12.31 -1.08 -3.32
N ALA A 67 12.25 -1.81 -4.45
CA ALA A 67 12.53 -3.23 -4.50
C ALA A 67 13.94 -3.51 -5.04
N TYR A 68 14.97 -3.02 -4.33
CA TYR A 68 16.37 -2.99 -4.81
C TYR A 68 16.86 -4.28 -5.48
N GLU A 69 16.63 -5.44 -4.84
CA GLU A 69 17.06 -6.74 -5.38
C GLU A 69 16.32 -7.08 -6.69
N LEU A 70 15.02 -6.82 -6.76
CA LEU A 70 14.20 -7.08 -7.94
C LEU A 70 14.58 -6.14 -9.09
N GLU A 71 14.75 -4.86 -8.80
CA GLU A 71 15.15 -3.86 -9.79
C GLU A 71 16.47 -4.23 -10.45
N ARG A 72 17.47 -4.63 -9.64
CA ARG A 72 18.77 -5.08 -10.16
C ARG A 72 18.65 -6.30 -11.04
N VAL A 73 17.85 -7.29 -10.65
CA VAL A 73 17.63 -8.50 -11.46
C VAL A 73 16.98 -8.16 -12.80
N LEU A 74 16.01 -7.24 -12.82
CA LEU A 74 15.34 -6.81 -14.05
C LEU A 74 16.29 -6.00 -14.96
N GLU A 75 17.10 -5.13 -14.37
CA GLU A 75 18.12 -4.33 -15.06
C GLU A 75 19.19 -5.23 -15.70
N GLU A 76 19.74 -6.19 -14.95
CA GLU A 76 20.74 -7.15 -15.44
C GLU A 76 20.18 -8.05 -16.56
N ARG A 77 18.88 -8.32 -16.56
CA ARG A 77 18.18 -9.07 -17.63
C ARG A 77 17.74 -8.21 -18.81
N GLY A 78 17.88 -6.89 -18.73
CA GLY A 78 17.41 -5.96 -19.76
C GLY A 78 15.87 -5.87 -19.86
N GLU A 79 15.13 -6.25 -18.83
CA GLU A 79 13.67 -6.23 -18.78
C GLU A 79 13.14 -4.82 -18.43
N MET A 80 13.46 -3.84 -19.28
CA MET A 80 13.29 -2.40 -18.98
C MET A 80 11.84 -1.97 -18.74
N GLU A 81 10.86 -2.56 -19.43
CA GLU A 81 9.44 -2.26 -19.24
C GLU A 81 8.96 -2.64 -17.83
N LYS A 82 9.34 -3.84 -17.35
CA LYS A 82 9.02 -4.30 -16.00
C LYS A 82 9.74 -3.49 -14.94
N LEU A 83 10.99 -3.11 -15.19
CA LEU A 83 11.76 -2.26 -14.29
C LEU A 83 11.08 -0.89 -14.12
N GLN A 84 10.61 -0.28 -15.21
CA GLN A 84 9.86 0.98 -15.17
C GLN A 84 8.56 0.83 -14.40
N GLU A 85 7.85 -0.28 -14.57
CA GLU A 85 6.62 -0.54 -13.82
C GLU A 85 6.85 -0.63 -12.31
N VAL A 86 7.88 -1.37 -11.88
CA VAL A 86 8.26 -1.50 -10.46
C VAL A 86 8.63 -0.13 -9.87
N ARG A 87 9.51 0.63 -10.54
CA ARG A 87 9.92 1.97 -10.07
C ARG A 87 8.77 2.96 -10.00
N ARG A 88 7.83 2.90 -10.96
CA ARG A 88 6.64 3.75 -10.95
C ARG A 88 5.80 3.55 -9.69
N ILE A 89 5.73 2.33 -9.16
CA ILE A 89 4.97 2.05 -7.92
C ILE A 89 5.64 2.68 -6.70
N SER A 90 6.98 2.70 -6.63
CA SER A 90 7.69 3.33 -5.52
C SER A 90 7.76 4.86 -5.62
N GLU A 91 7.62 5.42 -6.82
CA GLU A 91 7.75 6.86 -7.09
C GLU A 91 6.41 7.60 -7.21
N MET A 92 5.27 6.90 -7.24
CA MET A 92 3.98 7.51 -7.58
C MET A 92 3.44 8.54 -6.57
N ALA A 93 3.82 8.45 -5.29
CA ALA A 93 3.36 9.37 -4.24
C ALA A 93 4.27 9.39 -3.02
N SER A 94 4.18 10.46 -2.23
CA SER A 94 4.78 10.51 -0.90
C SER A 94 3.88 9.73 0.08
N ILE A 95 4.25 8.47 0.34
CA ILE A 95 3.46 7.57 1.18
C ILE A 95 4.05 7.50 2.59
N PHE A 96 3.22 7.84 3.57
CA PHE A 96 3.53 7.75 4.99
C PHE A 96 2.75 6.61 5.63
N PHE A 97 3.41 5.82 6.47
CA PHE A 97 2.78 4.71 7.17
C PHE A 97 2.61 5.04 8.65
N VAL A 98 1.39 4.83 9.16
CA VAL A 98 1.07 5.03 10.57
C VAL A 98 0.48 3.75 11.14
N ARG A 99 1.07 3.26 12.23
CA ARG A 99 0.65 1.99 12.81
C ARG A 99 -0.49 2.16 13.82
N GLN A 100 -1.66 1.62 13.49
CA GLN A 100 -2.75 1.40 14.45
C GLN A 100 -2.43 0.18 15.33
N LYS A 101 -2.00 0.44 16.57
CA LYS A 101 -1.61 -0.60 17.53
C LYS A 101 -2.75 -1.55 17.92
N MET A 102 -3.97 -1.04 17.99
CA MET A 102 -5.18 -1.80 18.35
C MET A 102 -6.31 -1.54 17.35
N PRO A 103 -7.03 -2.58 16.89
CA PRO A 103 -8.08 -2.45 15.88
C PRO A 103 -9.40 -1.93 16.47
N LEU A 104 -9.37 -0.71 17.00
CA LEU A 104 -10.52 -0.03 17.64
C LEU A 104 -11.47 0.65 16.63
N GLY A 105 -11.48 0.18 15.38
CA GLY A 105 -12.34 0.70 14.32
C GLY A 105 -11.79 1.94 13.59
N LEU A 106 -12.63 2.45 12.67
CA LEU A 106 -12.27 3.50 11.71
C LEU A 106 -11.98 4.85 12.37
N GLY A 107 -12.82 5.29 13.32
CA GLY A 107 -12.61 6.56 14.01
C GLY A 107 -11.26 6.63 14.72
N HIS A 108 -10.83 5.52 15.33
CA HIS A 108 -9.51 5.41 15.93
C HIS A 108 -8.39 5.43 14.89
N ALA A 109 -8.57 4.82 13.71
CA ALA A 109 -7.58 4.89 12.63
C ALA A 109 -7.35 6.34 12.17
N ILE A 110 -8.42 7.12 12.03
CA ILE A 110 -8.35 8.55 11.69
C ILE A 110 -7.64 9.33 12.82
N TYR A 111 -8.00 9.07 14.07
CA TYR A 111 -7.38 9.75 15.22
C TYR A 111 -5.87 9.49 15.32
N VAL A 112 -5.43 8.25 15.08
CA VAL A 112 -4.01 7.86 15.11
C VAL A 112 -3.18 8.63 14.08
N ALA A 113 -3.78 9.02 12.95
CA ALA A 113 -3.14 9.79 11.90
C ALA A 113 -3.29 11.31 12.05
N LYS A 114 -3.89 11.82 13.13
CA LYS A 114 -4.20 13.25 13.30
C LYS A 114 -3.01 14.19 13.10
N ASN A 115 -1.79 13.73 13.40
CA ASN A 115 -0.56 14.53 13.34
C ASN A 115 0.25 14.31 12.04
N HIS A 116 -0.27 13.52 11.10
CA HIS A 116 0.36 13.23 9.82
C HIS A 116 -0.44 13.85 8.69
#